data_AF-A0A3M9N3R5-F1
#
_entry.id   AF-A0A3M9N3R5-F1
#
_cell.length_a   1.000
_cell.length_b   1.000
_cell.length_c   1.000
_cell.angle_alpha   90.00
_cell.angle_beta   90.00
_cell.angle_gamma   90.00
#
_symmetry.space_group_name_H-M   'P 1'
#
loop_
_entity.id
_entity.type
_entity.pdbx_description
1 polymer ?
#
loop_
_entity_poly.entity_id
_entity_poly.type
_entity_poly.pdbx_seq_one_letter_code
_entity_poly.pdbx_strand_id
1 'polypeptide(L)'
;MNGNSVNDFIPKGWTILKSASGDLNNDQIHDFAFVLQHNDSVTVIKHDEDFNPNYNDTLSFQPRILCIAFYNTTTKQYDLIEQSDSFILCHDNPNMEEPFQDISISKGVLQIDFFIFMNWGGWGMSNNSYKFRYQNKKFYLIGADYNYTNRGSGEIENRSYNFITKKVKIATGMISSDKQKVLWRTFKTGELKTFKTFTQPFTWEIEKDYFI
;
A
#
# COMPACT_ATOMS: atom_id res chain seq x y z
N MET A 1 -12.69 -7.50 18.53
CA MET A 1 -13.84 -6.64 18.22
C MET A 1 -14.64 -7.39 17.18
N ASN A 2 -15.95 -7.51 17.38
CA ASN A 2 -16.79 -8.40 16.59
C ASN A 2 -18.00 -7.63 16.06
N GLY A 3 -18.47 -7.98 14.85
CA GLY A 3 -19.58 -7.31 14.17
C GLY A 3 -20.35 -8.26 13.26
N ASN A 4 -21.62 -7.99 12.98
CA ASN A 4 -22.40 -8.76 12.02
C ASN A 4 -22.10 -8.35 10.56
N SER A 5 -21.57 -7.14 10.37
CA SER A 5 -21.21 -6.57 9.07
C SER A 5 -20.02 -5.61 9.19
N VAL A 6 -19.46 -5.19 8.05
CA VAL A 6 -18.39 -4.17 8.02
C VAL A 6 -18.81 -2.88 8.73
N ASN A 7 -20.10 -2.50 8.68
CA ASN A 7 -20.61 -1.29 9.29
C ASN A 7 -20.45 -1.26 10.82
N ASP A 8 -20.41 -2.42 11.47
CA ASP A 8 -20.26 -2.52 12.93
C ASP A 8 -18.84 -2.18 13.40
N PHE A 9 -17.88 -2.11 12.47
CA PHE A 9 -16.50 -1.73 12.73
C PHE A 9 -16.22 -0.25 12.46
N ILE A 10 -17.19 0.52 11.97
CA ILE A 10 -16.98 1.92 11.61
C ILE A 10 -17.15 2.80 12.87
N PRO A 11 -16.09 3.43 13.39
CA PRO A 11 -16.23 4.33 14.52
C PRO A 11 -16.98 5.61 14.10
N LYS A 12 -17.59 6.29 15.06
CA LYS A 12 -18.22 7.59 14.81
C LYS A 12 -17.20 8.56 14.20
N GLY A 13 -17.58 9.24 13.13
CA GLY A 13 -16.71 10.18 12.41
C GLY A 13 -15.87 9.56 11.31
N TRP A 14 -16.00 8.26 11.05
CA TRP A 14 -15.34 7.57 9.95
C TRP A 14 -16.34 7.08 8.91
N THR A 15 -15.86 6.88 7.68
CA THR A 15 -16.60 6.29 6.57
C THR A 15 -15.73 5.28 5.83
N ILE A 16 -16.34 4.30 5.15
CA ILE A 16 -15.60 3.38 4.29
C ILE A 16 -15.21 4.12 3.01
N LEU A 17 -13.91 4.22 2.76
CA LEU A 17 -13.35 4.76 1.52
C LEU A 17 -13.37 3.71 0.39
N LYS A 18 -12.89 2.51 0.70
CA LYS A 18 -12.81 1.36 -0.21
C LYS A 18 -12.97 0.06 0.56
N SER A 19 -13.44 -0.98 -0.12
CA SER A 19 -13.53 -2.33 0.46
C SER A 19 -13.38 -3.40 -0.60
N ALA A 20 -12.92 -4.57 -0.17
CA ALA A 20 -12.84 -5.78 -0.95
C ALA A 20 -13.34 -6.96 -0.11
N SER A 21 -13.87 -7.97 -0.79
CA SER A 21 -14.31 -9.21 -0.18
C SER A 21 -13.72 -10.41 -0.91
N GLY A 22 -13.36 -11.43 -0.16
CA GLY A 22 -12.83 -12.68 -0.68
C GLY A 22 -12.21 -13.51 0.43
N ASP A 23 -11.98 -14.78 0.16
CA ASP A 23 -11.37 -15.71 1.11
C ASP A 23 -9.87 -15.39 1.27
N LEU A 24 -9.46 -14.94 2.45
CA LEU A 24 -8.06 -14.60 2.79
C LEU A 24 -7.38 -15.68 3.63
N ASN A 25 -8.15 -16.53 4.30
CA ASN A 25 -7.65 -17.53 5.26
C ASN A 25 -7.78 -18.99 4.75
N ASN A 26 -8.33 -19.17 3.55
CA ASN A 26 -8.60 -20.42 2.86
C ASN A 26 -9.60 -21.35 3.58
N ASP A 27 -10.65 -20.76 4.17
CA ASP A 27 -11.77 -21.49 4.78
C ASP A 27 -13.03 -21.57 3.88
N GLN A 28 -12.94 -21.06 2.65
CA GLN A 28 -14.02 -20.96 1.65
C GLN A 28 -15.15 -20.00 2.03
N ILE A 29 -14.92 -19.13 3.02
CA ILE A 29 -15.84 -18.08 3.43
C ILE A 29 -15.23 -16.72 3.05
N HIS A 30 -16.09 -15.79 2.67
CA HIS A 30 -15.65 -14.47 2.31
C HIS A 30 -15.27 -13.66 3.56
N ASP A 31 -14.03 -13.18 3.58
CA ASP A 31 -13.55 -12.19 4.52
C ASP A 31 -13.73 -10.77 3.94
N PHE A 32 -13.44 -9.76 4.76
CA PHE A 32 -13.43 -8.36 4.34
C PHE A 32 -12.08 -7.69 4.61
N ALA A 33 -11.62 -6.91 3.63
CA ALA A 33 -10.59 -5.90 3.83
C ALA A 33 -11.17 -4.54 3.44
N PHE A 34 -11.03 -3.53 4.29
CA PHE A 34 -11.63 -2.22 4.07
C PHE A 34 -10.75 -1.11 4.61
N VAL A 35 -10.86 0.05 3.97
CA VAL A 35 -10.17 1.27 4.36
C VAL A 35 -11.20 2.24 4.92
N LEU A 36 -10.99 2.66 6.15
CA LEU A 36 -11.74 3.74 6.77
C LEU A 36 -11.03 5.07 6.51
N GLN A 37 -11.78 6.12 6.26
CA GLN A 37 -11.31 7.50 6.20
C GLN A 37 -12.07 8.34 7.21
N HIS A 38 -11.36 9.17 7.96
CA HIS A 38 -11.97 10.11 8.89
C HIS A 38 -12.65 11.24 8.12
N ASN A 39 -13.80 11.70 8.61
CA ASN A 39 -14.58 12.74 7.93
C ASN A 39 -13.90 14.11 8.03
N ASP A 40 -13.21 14.40 9.13
CA ASP A 40 -12.47 15.65 9.32
C ASP A 40 -11.01 15.50 8.92
N SER A 41 -10.46 16.56 8.31
CA SER A 41 -9.03 16.66 8.04
C SER A 41 -8.26 17.04 9.30
N VAL A 42 -7.04 16.50 9.43
CA VAL A 42 -6.03 16.97 10.38
C VAL A 42 -4.98 17.77 9.63
N THR A 43 -4.49 18.84 10.24
CA THR A 43 -3.41 19.66 9.68
C THR A 43 -2.16 19.48 10.51
N VAL A 44 -1.07 19.09 9.85
CA VAL A 44 0.26 18.96 10.43
C VAL A 44 1.20 20.00 9.82
N ILE A 45 2.11 20.53 10.62
CA ILE A 45 3.18 21.41 10.13
C ILE A 45 4.34 20.50 9.74
N LYS A 46 4.73 20.51 8.47
CA LYS A 46 5.97 19.88 8.02
C LYS A 46 7.11 20.89 8.20
N HIS A 47 8.11 20.49 8.97
CA HIS A 47 9.38 21.19 9.04
C HIS A 47 10.33 20.55 8.03
N ASP A 48 10.80 21.35 7.07
CA ASP A 48 11.90 20.96 6.19
C ASP A 48 13.21 21.48 6.80
N GLU A 49 13.67 20.78 7.83
CA GLU A 49 14.88 21.17 8.58
C GLU A 49 16.14 21.15 7.70
N ASP A 50 16.16 20.30 6.66
CA ASP A 50 17.31 20.11 5.78
C ASP A 50 17.43 21.22 4.71
N PHE A 51 16.30 21.81 4.26
CA PHE A 51 16.30 22.81 3.21
C PHE A 51 16.12 24.25 3.72
N ASN A 52 15.21 24.47 4.67
CA ASN A 52 15.01 25.79 5.28
C ASN A 52 14.30 25.68 6.65
N PRO A 53 15.02 25.91 7.77
CA PRO A 53 14.46 25.79 9.12
C PRO A 53 13.34 26.81 9.44
N ASN A 54 13.10 27.81 8.59
CA ASN A 54 11.99 28.76 8.70
C ASN A 54 10.84 28.47 7.73
N TYR A 55 10.92 27.40 6.93
CA TYR A 55 9.85 26.98 6.03
C TYR A 55 8.86 26.09 6.79
N ASN A 56 7.67 26.64 7.03
CA ASN A 56 6.54 25.91 7.60
C ASN A 56 5.53 25.67 6.49
N ASP A 57 5.50 24.47 5.93
CA ASP A 57 4.39 24.06 5.08
C ASP A 57 3.34 23.34 5.94
N THR A 58 2.08 23.55 5.59
CA THR A 58 0.96 22.92 6.30
C THR A 58 0.34 21.88 5.39
N LEU A 59 0.37 20.64 5.85
CA LEU A 59 -0.27 19.52 5.19
C LEU A 59 -1.58 19.20 5.89
N SER A 60 -2.69 19.31 5.18
CA SER A 60 -4.02 18.94 5.69
C SER A 60 -4.51 17.68 4.97
N PHE A 61 -4.77 16.60 5.70
CA PHE A 61 -5.24 15.32 5.13
C PHE A 61 -6.25 14.63 6.04
N GLN A 62 -7.04 13.71 5.49
CA GLN A 62 -7.98 12.90 6.27
C GLN A 62 -7.32 11.58 6.68
N PRO A 63 -7.16 11.28 7.98
CA PRO A 63 -6.55 10.04 8.44
C PRO A 63 -7.24 8.79 7.88
N ARG A 64 -6.46 7.73 7.66
CA ARG A 64 -6.94 6.46 7.10
C ARG A 64 -6.50 5.27 7.94
N ILE A 65 -7.35 4.24 7.99
CA ILE A 65 -7.07 2.98 8.69
C ILE A 65 -7.41 1.83 7.75
N LEU A 66 -6.47 0.91 7.55
CA LEU A 66 -6.73 -0.40 6.97
C LEU A 66 -7.24 -1.34 8.05
N CYS A 67 -8.35 -2.02 7.78
CA CYS A 67 -8.94 -3.05 8.62
C CYS A 67 -9.12 -4.34 7.82
N ILE A 68 -8.85 -5.49 8.45
CA ILE A 68 -9.13 -6.82 7.88
C ILE A 68 -9.90 -7.64 8.91
N ALA A 69 -11.06 -8.16 8.51
CA ALA A 69 -11.95 -8.91 9.37
C ALA A 69 -12.31 -10.26 8.75
N PHE A 70 -12.24 -11.32 9.55
CA PHE A 70 -12.57 -12.69 9.13
C PHE A 70 -13.93 -13.11 9.63
N TYR A 71 -14.68 -13.86 8.82
CA TYR A 71 -15.94 -14.42 9.30
C TYR A 71 -15.69 -15.59 10.25
N ASN A 72 -16.24 -15.52 11.45
CA ASN A 72 -16.19 -16.58 12.44
C ASN A 72 -17.50 -17.35 12.43
N THR A 73 -17.46 -18.59 11.93
CA THR A 73 -18.63 -19.48 11.84
C THR A 73 -19.20 -19.91 13.19
N THR A 74 -18.38 -19.90 14.26
CA THR A 74 -18.82 -20.29 15.60
C THR A 74 -19.68 -19.21 16.23
N THR A 75 -19.22 -17.95 16.16
CA THR A 75 -19.96 -16.80 16.69
C THR A 75 -20.98 -16.24 15.70
N LYS A 76 -20.89 -16.63 14.42
CA LYS A 76 -21.65 -16.08 13.28
C LYS A 76 -21.43 -14.58 13.09
N GLN A 77 -20.23 -14.10 13.41
CA GLN A 77 -19.83 -12.70 13.35
C GLN A 77 -18.48 -12.57 12.66
N TYR A 78 -18.16 -11.39 12.16
CA TYR A 78 -16.81 -11.04 11.76
C TYR A 78 -15.97 -10.70 12.99
N ASP A 79 -14.73 -11.14 13.02
CA ASP A 79 -13.69 -10.77 13.99
C ASP A 79 -12.67 -9.87 13.30
N LEU A 80 -12.32 -8.72 13.88
CA LEU A 80 -11.20 -7.90 13.39
C LEU A 80 -9.86 -8.60 13.68
N ILE A 81 -9.11 -8.95 12.63
CA ILE A 81 -7.87 -9.75 12.72
C ILE A 81 -6.60 -8.91 12.54
N GLU A 82 -6.67 -7.84 11.75
CA GLU A 82 -5.54 -6.95 11.51
C GLU A 82 -6.01 -5.51 11.33
N GLN A 83 -5.19 -4.58 11.81
CA GLN A 83 -5.40 -3.15 11.65
C GLN A 83 -4.05 -2.47 11.37
N SER A 84 -4.03 -1.55 10.41
CA SER A 84 -2.88 -0.69 10.19
C SER A 84 -3.30 0.76 9.97
N ASP A 85 -2.77 1.64 10.81
CA ASP A 85 -3.11 3.06 10.84
C ASP A 85 -2.21 3.92 9.92
N SER A 86 -1.21 3.29 9.28
CA SER A 86 -0.17 3.98 8.52
C SER A 86 0.08 3.40 7.13
N PHE A 87 -0.45 2.21 6.83
CA PHE A 87 -0.15 1.55 5.55
C PHE A 87 -0.90 2.18 4.38
N ILE A 88 -2.06 2.79 4.63
CA ILE A 88 -2.79 3.54 3.61
C ILE A 88 -2.29 4.98 3.60
N LEU A 89 -1.50 5.30 2.58
CA LEU A 89 -1.00 6.66 2.40
C LEU A 89 -2.16 7.65 2.23
N CYS A 90 -1.97 8.82 2.82
CA CYS A 90 -2.68 10.05 2.47
C CYS A 90 -1.74 10.90 1.62
N HIS A 91 -2.25 11.93 0.94
CA HIS A 91 -1.36 12.88 0.26
C HIS A 91 -0.44 13.53 1.29
N ASP A 92 0.85 13.61 0.97
CA ASP A 92 1.87 14.16 1.85
C ASP A 92 2.45 15.49 1.32
N ASN A 93 1.95 15.95 0.18
CA ASN A 93 2.26 17.23 -0.45
C ASN A 93 0.97 17.81 -1.06
N PRO A 94 0.70 19.12 -0.97
CA PRO A 94 -0.49 19.73 -1.57
C PRO A 94 -0.56 19.58 -3.10
N ASN A 95 0.58 19.33 -3.76
CA ASN A 95 0.65 19.11 -5.20
C ASN A 95 0.58 17.63 -5.58
N MET A 96 0.40 16.71 -4.63
CA MET A 96 0.28 15.29 -4.91
C MET A 96 -1.15 14.92 -5.29
N GLU A 97 -1.32 14.03 -6.26
CA GLU A 97 -2.61 13.36 -6.46
C GLU A 97 -2.91 12.36 -5.34
N GLU A 98 -4.15 11.88 -5.29
CA GLU A 98 -4.60 10.84 -4.35
C GLU A 98 -3.68 9.60 -4.43
N PRO A 99 -2.86 9.30 -3.40
CA PRO A 99 -1.92 8.19 -3.50
C PRO A 99 -2.57 6.82 -3.42
N PHE A 100 -3.63 6.64 -2.62
CA PHE A 100 -4.28 5.36 -2.46
C PHE A 100 -5.34 5.15 -3.53
N GLN A 101 -5.21 4.07 -4.31
CA GLN A 101 -6.07 3.83 -5.46
C GLN A 101 -7.13 2.78 -5.18
N ASP A 102 -6.69 1.59 -4.74
CA ASP A 102 -7.60 0.48 -4.58
C ASP A 102 -7.12 -0.58 -3.58
N ILE A 103 -8.07 -1.41 -3.16
CA ILE A 103 -7.85 -2.62 -2.38
C ILE A 103 -8.61 -3.75 -3.05
N SER A 104 -7.97 -4.91 -3.21
CA SER A 104 -8.58 -6.07 -3.85
C SER A 104 -8.16 -7.37 -3.19
N ILE A 105 -9.01 -8.40 -3.30
CA ILE A 105 -8.73 -9.74 -2.81
C ILE A 105 -8.87 -10.70 -3.99
N SER A 106 -7.81 -11.47 -4.25
CA SER A 106 -7.83 -12.49 -5.28
C SER A 106 -6.98 -13.68 -4.85
N LYS A 107 -7.56 -14.89 -4.89
CA LYS A 107 -6.85 -16.16 -4.63
C LYS A 107 -6.08 -16.17 -3.29
N GLY A 108 -6.71 -15.71 -2.21
CA GLY A 108 -6.08 -15.68 -0.87
C GLY A 108 -5.03 -14.58 -0.69
N VAL A 109 -4.96 -13.62 -1.62
CA VAL A 109 -4.00 -12.50 -1.56
C VAL A 109 -4.76 -11.20 -1.50
N LEU A 110 -4.44 -10.40 -0.48
CA LEU A 110 -4.81 -9.00 -0.36
C LEU A 110 -3.82 -8.16 -1.18
N GLN A 111 -4.31 -7.36 -2.11
CA GLN A 111 -3.52 -6.39 -2.85
C GLN A 111 -3.98 -4.97 -2.50
N ILE A 112 -3.00 -4.07 -2.32
CA ILE A 112 -3.22 -2.64 -2.07
C ILE A 112 -2.43 -1.87 -3.12
N ASP A 113 -3.12 -1.00 -3.85
CA ASP A 113 -2.59 -0.28 -5.00
C ASP A 113 -2.46 1.21 -4.72
N PHE A 114 -1.33 1.78 -5.15
CA PHE A 114 -0.99 3.19 -4.98
C PHE A 114 -0.54 3.82 -6.30
N PHE A 115 -0.85 5.10 -6.47
CA PHE A 115 -0.40 5.92 -7.58
C PHE A 115 0.32 7.16 -7.06
N ILE A 116 1.60 7.30 -7.40
CA ILE A 116 2.44 8.40 -6.92
C ILE A 116 2.67 9.36 -8.08
N PHE A 117 2.07 10.54 -7.97
CA PHE A 117 2.18 11.59 -8.99
C PHE A 117 2.12 12.97 -8.35
N MET A 118 3.06 13.82 -8.74
CA MET A 118 3.10 15.24 -8.35
C MET A 118 2.62 16.10 -9.52
N ASN A 119 1.53 16.83 -9.32
CA ASN A 119 0.99 17.84 -10.24
C ASN A 119 2.03 18.93 -10.54
N TRP A 120 2.87 19.25 -9.57
CA TRP A 120 3.95 20.22 -9.70
C TRP A 120 5.20 19.76 -8.96
N GLY A 121 6.39 20.05 -9.50
CA GLY A 121 7.66 19.81 -8.79
C GLY A 121 8.18 18.36 -8.80
N GLY A 122 7.65 17.48 -9.64
CA GLY A 122 8.16 16.12 -9.83
C GLY A 122 8.51 15.79 -11.27
N TRP A 123 9.33 14.77 -11.51
CA TRP A 123 9.54 14.21 -12.85
C TRP A 123 8.98 12.80 -12.99
N GLY A 124 8.66 12.15 -11.87
CA GLY A 124 8.21 10.78 -11.82
C GLY A 124 6.69 10.63 -11.72
N MET A 125 6.23 9.50 -12.25
CA MET A 125 4.93 8.92 -11.98
C MET A 125 5.13 7.45 -11.68
N SER A 126 4.45 6.88 -10.69
CA SER A 126 4.51 5.43 -10.48
C SER A 126 3.20 4.79 -10.04
N ASN A 127 2.95 3.57 -10.53
CA ASN A 127 1.93 2.66 -10.01
C ASN A 127 2.61 1.59 -9.18
N ASN A 128 2.13 1.39 -7.95
CA ASN A 128 2.76 0.53 -6.96
C ASN A 128 1.71 -0.43 -6.39
N SER A 129 2.07 -1.69 -6.20
CA SER A 129 1.18 -2.66 -5.55
C SER A 129 1.91 -3.43 -4.46
N TYR A 130 1.22 -3.71 -3.35
CA TYR A 130 1.71 -4.55 -2.26
C TYR A 130 0.78 -5.73 -2.06
N LYS A 131 1.34 -6.94 -2.04
CA LYS A 131 0.59 -8.19 -2.00
C LYS A 131 0.84 -8.92 -0.70
N PHE A 132 -0.19 -9.05 0.12
CA PHE A 132 -0.15 -9.71 1.42
C PHE A 132 -0.90 -11.03 1.40
N ARG A 133 -0.33 -12.05 2.04
CA ARG A 133 -0.99 -13.34 2.26
C ARG A 133 -1.07 -13.64 3.74
N TYR A 134 -2.24 -14.08 4.20
CA TYR A 134 -2.40 -14.56 5.56
C TYR A 134 -1.76 -15.94 5.71
N GLN A 135 -0.86 -16.08 6.67
CA GLN A 135 -0.22 -17.35 7.03
C GLN A 135 0.34 -17.23 8.45
N ASN A 136 0.38 -18.32 9.22
CA ASN A 136 0.92 -18.31 10.58
C ASN A 136 0.35 -17.18 11.46
N LYS A 137 -0.95 -16.90 11.31
CA LYS A 137 -1.70 -15.86 12.04
C LYS A 137 -1.28 -14.41 11.77
N LYS A 138 -0.59 -14.13 10.65
CA LYS A 138 -0.16 -12.79 10.26
C LYS A 138 -0.31 -12.58 8.75
N PHE A 139 -0.46 -11.33 8.34
CA PHE A 139 -0.36 -10.94 6.93
C PHE A 139 1.10 -10.69 6.57
N TYR A 140 1.65 -11.55 5.73
CA TYR A 140 3.02 -11.43 5.24
C TYR A 140 3.03 -10.83 3.83
N LEU A 141 3.91 -9.85 3.60
CA LEU A 141 4.17 -9.27 2.30
C LEU A 141 4.89 -10.32 1.43
N ILE A 142 4.21 -10.79 0.38
CA ILE A 142 4.71 -11.86 -0.51
C ILE A 142 5.17 -11.34 -1.87
N GLY A 143 4.72 -10.14 -2.27
CA GLY A 143 5.21 -9.46 -3.46
C GLY A 143 4.96 -7.96 -3.45
N ALA A 144 5.69 -7.25 -4.28
CA ALA A 144 5.52 -5.83 -4.53
C ALA A 144 5.84 -5.51 -5.99
N ASP A 145 5.05 -4.65 -6.61
CA ASP A 145 5.33 -4.15 -7.96
C ASP A 145 5.51 -2.63 -7.92
N TYR A 146 6.45 -2.14 -8.72
CA TYR A 146 6.80 -0.73 -8.89
C TYR A 146 6.89 -0.45 -10.39
N ASN A 147 6.01 0.37 -10.93
CA ASN A 147 6.01 0.72 -12.35
C ASN A 147 6.17 2.22 -12.49
N TYR A 148 7.36 2.67 -12.87
CA TYR A 148 7.74 4.06 -12.93
C TYR A 148 7.85 4.57 -14.35
N THR A 149 7.53 5.84 -14.53
CA THR A 149 7.78 6.59 -15.74
C THR A 149 8.34 7.97 -15.40
N ASN A 150 9.48 8.31 -16.00
CA ASN A 150 9.96 9.68 -16.03
C ASN A 150 9.18 10.45 -17.11
N ARG A 151 8.43 11.46 -16.70
CA ARG A 151 7.55 12.26 -17.57
C ARG A 151 8.31 13.17 -18.53
N GLY A 152 9.56 13.52 -18.20
CA GLY A 152 10.40 14.38 -19.04
C GLY A 152 11.19 13.58 -20.07
N SER A 153 11.88 12.52 -19.65
CA SER A 153 12.70 11.68 -20.55
C SER A 153 11.89 10.60 -21.27
N GLY A 154 10.75 10.19 -20.69
CA GLY A 154 9.99 9.04 -21.15
C GLY A 154 10.59 7.69 -20.73
N GLU A 155 11.62 7.67 -19.89
CA GLU A 155 12.20 6.43 -19.37
C GLU A 155 11.20 5.67 -18.49
N ILE A 156 11.17 4.36 -18.65
CA ILE A 156 10.32 3.45 -17.88
C ILE A 156 11.22 2.51 -17.08
N GLU A 157 10.84 2.28 -15.83
CA GLU A 157 11.42 1.22 -14.99
C GLU A 157 10.30 0.46 -14.26
N ASN A 158 10.20 -0.83 -14.53
CA ASN A 158 9.26 -1.72 -13.87
C ASN A 158 10.02 -2.75 -13.03
N ARG A 159 9.65 -2.89 -11.76
CA ARG A 159 10.15 -3.92 -10.87
C ARG A 159 9.01 -4.75 -10.32
N SER A 160 9.21 -6.05 -10.29
CA SER A 160 8.28 -7.01 -9.69
C SER A 160 9.04 -7.93 -8.76
N TYR A 161 8.80 -7.77 -7.46
CA TYR A 161 9.43 -8.52 -6.39
C TYR A 161 8.54 -9.68 -5.96
N ASN A 162 9.14 -10.87 -5.86
CA ASN A 162 8.54 -12.03 -5.22
C ASN A 162 9.40 -12.40 -4.00
N PHE A 163 8.91 -12.10 -2.80
CA PHE A 163 9.65 -12.29 -1.55
C PHE A 163 9.75 -13.75 -1.13
N ILE A 164 8.82 -14.59 -1.56
CA ILE A 164 8.85 -16.04 -1.29
C ILE A 164 10.03 -16.68 -2.02
N THR A 165 10.18 -16.40 -3.31
CA THR A 165 11.25 -16.95 -4.16
C THR A 165 12.53 -16.12 -4.12
N LYS A 166 12.50 -14.94 -3.48
CA LYS A 166 13.59 -13.96 -3.42
C LYS A 166 14.08 -13.56 -4.81
N LYS A 167 13.16 -13.41 -5.76
CA LYS A 167 13.43 -13.04 -7.15
C LYS A 167 12.81 -11.68 -7.47
N VAL A 168 13.52 -10.91 -8.27
CA VAL A 168 13.03 -9.66 -8.85
C VAL A 168 13.12 -9.75 -10.37
N LYS A 169 12.07 -9.30 -11.04
CA LYS A 169 12.09 -8.92 -12.45
C LYS A 169 12.28 -7.42 -12.54
N ILE A 170 13.26 -6.98 -13.32
CA ILE A 170 13.47 -5.56 -13.63
C ILE A 170 13.35 -5.41 -15.14
N ALA A 171 12.49 -4.50 -15.60
CA ALA A 171 12.34 -4.16 -17.00
C ALA A 171 12.53 -2.66 -17.18
N THR A 172 13.45 -2.26 -18.05
CA THR A 172 13.69 -0.85 -18.40
C THR A 172 13.41 -0.60 -19.87
N GLY A 173 12.95 0.60 -20.19
CA GLY A 173 12.55 0.96 -21.55
C GLY A 173 12.22 2.44 -21.70
N MET A 174 11.50 2.76 -22.77
CA MET A 174 11.05 4.12 -23.09
C MET A 174 9.57 4.07 -23.46
N ILE A 175 8.80 5.10 -23.12
CA ILE A 175 7.39 5.24 -23.57
C ILE A 175 7.25 5.23 -25.10
N SER A 176 8.30 5.65 -25.82
CA SER A 176 8.32 5.75 -27.27
C SER A 176 8.69 4.44 -27.98
N SER A 177 8.93 3.35 -27.24
CA SER A 177 9.44 2.10 -27.80
C SER A 177 8.92 0.87 -27.04
N ASP A 178 8.42 -0.12 -27.77
CA ASP A 178 8.00 -1.40 -27.20
C ASP A 178 9.18 -2.28 -26.75
N LYS A 179 10.42 -1.93 -27.15
CA LYS A 179 11.63 -2.67 -26.74
C LYS A 179 11.95 -2.39 -25.28
N GLN A 180 12.02 -3.46 -24.48
CA GLN A 180 12.46 -3.42 -23.09
C GLN A 180 13.68 -4.29 -22.86
N LYS A 181 14.58 -3.84 -21.99
CA LYS A 181 15.64 -4.67 -21.43
C LYS A 181 15.12 -5.33 -20.16
N VAL A 182 15.13 -6.65 -20.10
CA VAL A 182 14.63 -7.42 -18.96
C VAL A 182 15.78 -8.12 -18.26
N LEU A 183 15.87 -7.94 -16.95
CA LEU A 183 16.79 -8.62 -16.06
C LEU A 183 16.01 -9.39 -15.00
N TRP A 184 16.36 -10.65 -14.81
CA TRP A 184 15.92 -11.46 -13.68
C TRP A 184 17.09 -11.70 -12.75
N ARG A 185 16.90 -11.48 -11.46
CA ARG A 185 17.92 -11.84 -10.47
C ARG A 185 17.32 -12.22 -9.13
N THR A 186 18.12 -12.92 -8.36
CA THR A 186 17.85 -13.16 -6.95
C THR A 186 18.37 -11.99 -6.12
N PHE A 187 17.70 -11.70 -5.00
CA PHE A 187 18.15 -10.69 -4.03
C PHE A 187 18.20 -11.31 -2.63
N LYS A 188 19.03 -10.74 -1.75
CA LYS A 188 19.09 -11.17 -0.35
C LYS A 188 18.06 -10.37 0.43
N THR A 189 17.12 -11.07 1.06
CA THR A 189 16.18 -10.48 2.00
C THR A 189 16.04 -11.39 3.22
N GLY A 190 15.78 -10.76 4.37
CA GLY A 190 15.59 -11.42 5.65
C GLY A 190 14.22 -12.10 5.75
N GLU A 191 13.60 -11.98 6.92
CA GLU A 191 12.24 -12.46 7.13
C GLU A 191 11.22 -11.64 6.32
N LEU A 192 10.13 -12.30 5.93
CA LEU A 192 9.01 -11.62 5.28
C LEU A 192 8.42 -10.56 6.21
N LYS A 193 8.17 -9.39 5.65
CA LYS A 193 7.56 -8.28 6.37
C LYS A 193 6.07 -8.51 6.59
N THR A 194 5.53 -7.82 7.58
CA THR A 194 4.10 -7.76 7.91
C THR A 194 3.71 -6.30 8.12
N PHE A 195 2.42 -6.00 8.28
CA PHE A 195 1.97 -4.66 8.65
C PHE A 195 2.60 -4.10 9.94
N LYS A 196 3.20 -4.96 10.79
CA LYS A 196 3.90 -4.56 12.02
C LYS A 196 5.39 -4.29 11.85
N THR A 197 6.00 -4.81 10.79
CA THR A 197 7.46 -4.69 10.53
C THR A 197 7.80 -3.90 9.27
N PHE A 198 6.77 -3.59 8.49
CA PHE A 198 6.75 -2.70 7.34
C PHE A 198 5.42 -1.95 7.43
N THR A 199 5.44 -0.86 8.20
CA THR A 199 4.24 -0.16 8.65
C THR A 199 3.73 0.84 7.63
N GLN A 200 4.55 1.25 6.67
CA GLN A 200 4.20 2.25 5.66
C GLN A 200 4.90 1.93 4.32
N PRO A 201 4.19 2.04 3.18
CA PRO A 201 4.80 1.97 1.85
C PRO A 201 5.99 2.93 1.69
N PHE A 202 6.93 2.56 0.83
CA PHE A 202 8.14 3.32 0.47
C PHE A 202 9.14 3.57 1.60
N THR A 203 9.06 2.82 2.69
CA THR A 203 9.98 2.94 3.85
C THR A 203 10.97 1.80 3.96
N TRP A 204 10.79 0.71 3.22
CA TRP A 204 11.69 -0.42 3.25
C TRP A 204 12.70 -0.33 2.11
N GLU A 205 13.94 0.03 2.48
CA GLU A 205 15.09 -0.14 1.59
C GLU A 205 15.35 -1.63 1.37
N ILE A 206 14.83 -2.15 0.27
CA ILE A 206 15.00 -3.56 -0.10
C ILE A 206 16.39 -3.81 -0.68
N GLU A 207 16.93 -2.81 -1.36
CA GLU A 207 18.25 -2.78 -1.96
C GLU A 207 18.77 -1.35 -1.89
N LYS A 208 20.09 -1.18 -1.99
CA LYS A 208 20.69 0.16 -1.92
C LYS A 208 19.97 1.14 -2.86
N ASP A 209 19.45 2.22 -2.30
CA ASP A 209 18.74 3.30 -2.98
C ASP A 209 17.39 2.89 -3.63
N TYR A 210 16.86 1.70 -3.32
CA TYR A 210 15.55 1.23 -3.78
C TYR A 210 14.62 0.98 -2.60
N PHE A 211 13.60 1.81 -2.50
CA PHE A 211 12.58 1.76 -1.46
C PHE A 211 11.28 1.24 -2.03
N ILE A 212 10.69 0.33 -1.27
CA ILE A 212 9.30 -0.10 -1.43
C ILE A 212 8.58 0.10 -0.12
#